data_AF-A0A660YCT9-F1
#
_entry.id   AF-A0A660YCT9-F1
#
_cell.length_a   1.000
_cell.length_b   1.000
_cell.length_c   1.000
_cell.angle_alpha   90.00
_cell.angle_beta   90.00
_cell.angle_gamma   90.00
#
_symmetry.space_group_name_H-M   'P 1'
#
loop_
_entity.id
_entity.type
_entity.pdbx_description
1 polymer ?
#
loop_
_entity_poly.entity_id
_entity_poly.type
_entity_poly.pdbx_seq_one_letter_code
_entity_poly.pdbx_strand_id
1 'polypeptide(L)'
;MPWVNQEMCIGCGICVEECPVGAISIPDEKATIDDENCIRCGRCHHVCPEEAVRHDSERIPLEIEANLEWTHDLLRHFETKKEKQGLVERMKRYFIKERKVAEQTIERLEKLKSEF
;
A
#
# COMPACT_ATOMS: atom_id res chain seq x y z
N MET A 1 2.93 -5.50 -4.53
CA MET A 1 2.46 -5.38 -5.92
C MET A 1 3.00 -4.07 -6.47
N PRO A 2 3.24 -3.96 -7.79
CA PRO A 2 3.39 -2.64 -8.40
C PRO A 2 2.04 -1.93 -8.41
N TRP A 3 2.03 -0.62 -8.17
CA TRP A 3 0.86 0.23 -8.38
C TRP A 3 1.27 1.50 -9.13
N VAL A 4 0.33 2.14 -9.82
CA VAL A 4 0.60 3.37 -10.56
C VAL A 4 0.09 4.56 -9.78
N ASN A 5 0.99 5.48 -9.40
CA ASN A 5 0.62 6.78 -8.90
C ASN A 5 0.00 7.61 -10.03
N GLN A 6 -1.30 7.83 -9.93
CA GLN A 6 -2.11 8.49 -10.96
C GLN A 6 -1.77 9.98 -11.12
N GLU A 7 -1.24 10.62 -10.07
CA GLU A 7 -0.84 12.02 -10.10
C GLU A 7 0.48 12.21 -10.86
N MET A 8 1.41 11.26 -10.74
CA MET A 8 2.72 11.30 -11.40
C MET A 8 2.69 10.67 -12.80
N CYS A 9 1.79 9.72 -13.05
CA CYS A 9 1.74 9.05 -14.35
C CYS A 9 1.33 10.05 -15.44
N ILE A 10 2.12 10.18 -16.49
CA ILE A 10 1.82 11.06 -17.63
C ILE A 10 1.25 10.31 -18.85
N GLY A 11 0.96 9.01 -18.71
CA GLY A 11 0.37 8.23 -19.81
C GLY A 11 1.32 7.89 -20.97
N CYS A 12 2.64 7.94 -20.76
CA CYS A 12 3.61 7.83 -21.85
C CYS A 12 3.71 6.44 -22.51
N GLY A 13 3.12 5.38 -21.95
CA GLY A 13 3.07 4.06 -22.58
C GLY A 13 4.32 3.19 -22.46
N ILE A 14 5.49 3.72 -22.05
CA ILE A 14 6.75 2.95 -21.99
C ILE A 14 6.61 1.65 -21.17
N CYS A 15 5.93 1.72 -20.02
CA CYS A 15 5.70 0.54 -19.18
C CYS A 15 4.81 -0.53 -19.84
N VAL A 16 3.92 -0.14 -20.77
CA VAL A 16 3.09 -1.07 -21.55
C VAL A 16 3.96 -1.83 -22.55
N GLU A 17 4.82 -1.11 -23.28
CA GLU A 17 5.75 -1.69 -24.26
C GLU A 17 6.75 -2.66 -23.62
N GLU A 18 7.25 -2.33 -22.43
CA GLU A 18 8.27 -3.09 -21.72
C GLU A 18 7.70 -4.25 -20.90
N CYS A 19 6.37 -4.41 -20.82
CA CYS A 19 5.75 -5.47 -20.05
C CYS A 19 5.82 -6.81 -20.79
N PRO A 20 6.62 -7.80 -20.33
CA PRO A 20 6.84 -9.04 -21.07
C PRO A 20 5.62 -9.96 -21.13
N VAL A 21 4.60 -9.68 -20.33
CA VAL A 21 3.35 -10.46 -20.21
C VAL A 21 2.10 -9.64 -20.56
N GLY A 22 2.27 -8.40 -21.05
CA GLY A 22 1.15 -7.56 -21.46
C GLY A 22 0.18 -7.16 -20.33
N ALA A 23 0.61 -7.21 -19.07
CA ALA A 23 -0.23 -6.95 -17.90
C ALA A 23 -0.49 -5.45 -17.61
N ILE A 24 -0.16 -4.53 -18.52
CA ILE A 24 -0.31 -3.08 -18.30
C ILE A 24 -1.08 -2.48 -19.48
N SER A 25 -2.04 -1.61 -19.18
CA SER A 25 -2.86 -0.90 -20.17
C SER A 25 -3.08 0.57 -19.78
N ILE A 26 -3.55 1.40 -20.72
CA ILE A 26 -3.87 2.82 -20.50
C ILE A 26 -5.32 3.06 -20.97
N PRO A 27 -6.34 2.76 -20.14
CA PRO A 27 -7.73 2.96 -20.53
C PRO A 27 -8.14 4.44 -20.55
N ASP A 28 -7.67 5.23 -19.57
CA ASP A 28 -8.08 6.61 -19.34
C ASP A 28 -6.86 7.52 -19.12
N GLU A 29 -5.98 7.60 -20.12
CA GLU A 29 -4.73 8.40 -20.12
C GLU A 29 -3.67 8.01 -19.08
N LYS A 30 -4.00 7.17 -18.09
CA LYS A 30 -3.07 6.69 -17.05
C LYS A 30 -2.90 5.18 -17.12
N ALA A 31 -1.69 4.73 -16.78
CA ALA A 31 -1.39 3.31 -16.74
C ALA A 31 -2.15 2.61 -15.60
N THR A 32 -2.64 1.40 -15.88
CA THR A 32 -3.23 0.45 -14.93
C THR A 32 -2.58 -0.91 -15.11
N ILE A 33 -2.38 -1.62 -14.00
CA ILE A 33 -1.72 -2.93 -13.98
C ILE A 33 -2.74 -3.98 -13.60
N ASP A 34 -2.83 -5.01 -14.41
CA ASP A 34 -3.57 -6.25 -14.13
C ASP A 34 -2.72 -7.11 -13.19
N ASP A 35 -3.08 -7.15 -11.89
CA ASP A 35 -2.31 -7.89 -10.88
C ASP A 35 -2.43 -9.41 -11.05
N GLU A 36 -3.48 -9.92 -11.70
CA GLU A 36 -3.65 -11.35 -11.93
C GLU A 36 -2.64 -11.86 -12.97
N ASN A 37 -2.40 -11.07 -14.02
CA ASN A 37 -1.44 -11.39 -15.08
C ASN A 37 -0.01 -10.90 -14.78
N CYS A 38 0.18 -10.03 -13.80
CA CYS A 38 1.48 -9.47 -13.45
C CYS A 38 2.41 -10.50 -12.80
N ILE A 39 3.50 -10.86 -13.50
CA ILE A 39 4.55 -11.76 -12.96
C ILE A 39 5.57 -11.07 -12.03
N ARG A 40 5.34 -9.80 -11.68
CA ARG A 40 6.15 -9.03 -10.71
C ARG A 40 7.64 -8.93 -11.07
N CYS A 41 7.95 -8.83 -12.36
CA CYS A 41 9.33 -8.77 -12.86
C CYS A 41 10.05 -7.43 -12.59
N GLY A 42 9.34 -6.37 -12.23
CA GLY A 42 9.90 -5.07 -11.88
C GLY A 42 10.38 -4.20 -13.05
N ARG A 43 10.23 -4.62 -14.30
CA ARG A 43 10.65 -3.82 -15.48
C ARG A 43 9.97 -2.45 -15.53
N CYS A 44 8.65 -2.42 -15.31
CA CYS A 44 7.86 -1.19 -15.33
C CYS A 44 8.35 -0.13 -14.34
N HIS A 45 8.91 -0.51 -13.19
CA HIS A 45 9.54 0.43 -12.25
C HIS A 45 10.78 1.09 -12.83
N HIS A 46 11.65 0.32 -13.46
CA HIS A 46 12.94 0.80 -13.97
C HIS A 46 12.79 1.72 -15.20
N VAL A 47 11.75 1.52 -16.00
CA VAL A 47 11.55 2.22 -17.27
C VAL A 47 10.61 3.42 -17.15
N CYS A 48 9.97 3.63 -16.00
CA CYS A 48 9.04 4.74 -15.82
C CYS A 48 9.83 6.05 -15.57
N PRO A 49 9.81 7.03 -16.50
CA PRO A 49 10.60 8.25 -16.37
C PRO A 49 10.11 9.16 -15.23
N GLU A 50 8.82 9.10 -14.91
CA GLU A 50 8.20 9.85 -13.83
C GLU A 50 8.27 9.11 -12.48
N GLU A 51 8.90 7.93 -12.46
CA GLU A 51 8.88 7.02 -11.30
C GLU A 51 7.45 6.72 -10.83
N ALA A 52 6.43 6.84 -11.70
CA ALA A 52 5.03 6.72 -11.31
C ALA A 52 4.61 5.28 -10.97
N VAL A 53 5.38 4.27 -11.41
CA VAL A 53 5.18 2.87 -11.03
C VAL A 53 5.92 2.61 -9.73
N ARG A 54 5.18 2.35 -8.65
CA ARG A 54 5.70 2.25 -7.29
C ARG A 54 5.54 0.85 -6.72
N HIS A 55 6.32 0.50 -5.71
CA HIS A 55 6.07 -0.72 -4.93
C HIS A 55 5.02 -0.46 -3.84
N ASP A 56 4.18 -1.45 -3.53
CA ASP A 56 3.27 -1.36 -2.37
C ASP A 56 4.02 -1.10 -1.06
N SER A 57 5.28 -1.52 -0.94
CA SER A 57 6.11 -1.21 0.23
C SER A 57 6.31 0.30 0.42
N GLU A 58 6.19 1.10 -0.63
CA GLU A 58 6.23 2.56 -0.56
C GLU A 58 4.91 3.17 -0.04
N ARG A 59 3.83 2.39 0.07
CA ARG A 59 2.60 2.82 0.77
C ARG A 59 2.72 2.70 2.28
N ILE A 60 3.65 1.89 2.79
CA ILE A 60 3.82 1.68 4.23
C ILE A 60 4.05 3.01 4.96
N PRO A 61 4.96 3.91 4.50
CA PRO A 61 5.10 5.24 5.10
C PRO A 61 3.79 6.05 5.08
N LEU A 62 3.03 6.02 3.98
CA LEU A 62 1.76 6.76 3.87
C LEU A 62 0.72 6.25 4.88
N GLU A 63 0.63 4.94 5.06
CA GLU A 63 -0.27 4.33 6.05
C GLU A 63 0.16 4.66 7.48
N ILE A 64 1.47 4.70 7.76
CA ILE A 64 2.00 5.12 9.06
C ILE A 64 1.61 6.56 9.35
N GLU A 65 1.82 7.49 8.41
CA GLU A 65 1.47 8.90 8.58
C GLU A 65 -0.04 9.07 8.80
N ALA A 66 -0.88 8.39 8.01
CA ALA A 66 -2.34 8.41 8.21
C ALA A 66 -2.75 7.92 9.62
N ASN A 67 -2.09 6.88 10.13
CA ASN A 67 -2.33 6.37 11.49
C ASN A 67 -1.92 7.39 12.58
N LEU A 68 -0.82 8.12 12.36
CA LEU A 68 -0.35 9.16 13.25
C LEU A 68 -1.29 10.38 13.22
N GLU A 69 -1.70 10.82 12.04
CA GLU A 69 -2.68 11.90 11.86
C GLU A 69 -3.99 11.58 12.57
N TRP A 70 -4.52 10.38 12.38
CA TRP A 70 -5.71 9.92 13.10
C TRP A 70 -5.52 9.96 14.62
N THR A 71 -4.37 9.48 15.11
CA THR A 71 -4.03 9.56 16.54
C THR A 71 -3.98 11.02 17.03
N HIS A 72 -3.38 11.91 16.23
CA HIS A 72 -3.30 13.34 16.53
C HIS A 72 -4.64 14.03 16.57
N ASP A 73 -5.55 13.71 15.64
CA ASP A 73 -6.91 14.24 15.63
C ASP A 73 -7.66 13.82 16.90
N LEU A 74 -7.56 12.54 17.30
CA LEU A 74 -8.17 12.06 18.54
C LEU A 74 -7.59 12.75 19.78
N LEU A 75 -6.29 13.06 19.79
CA LEU A 75 -5.64 13.76 20.90
C LEU A 75 -6.21 15.17 21.13
N ARG A 76 -6.84 15.79 20.12
CA ARG A 76 -7.47 17.12 20.25
C ARG A 76 -8.69 17.11 21.17
N HIS A 77 -9.29 15.94 21.42
CA HIS A 77 -10.45 15.79 22.32
C HIS A 77 -10.07 15.63 23.80
N PHE A 78 -8.78 15.66 24.14
CA PHE A 78 -8.30 15.51 25.52
C PHE A 78 -7.50 16.73 25.93
N GLU A 79 -7.66 17.16 27.19
CA GLU A 79 -7.03 18.37 27.70
C GLU A 79 -5.74 18.04 28.46
N THR A 80 -5.80 17.04 29.35
CA THR A 80 -4.69 16.76 30.26
C THR A 80 -3.64 15.85 29.64
N LYS A 81 -2.39 15.99 30.09
CA LYS A 81 -1.29 15.10 29.70
C LYS A 81 -1.58 13.64 30.01
N LYS A 82 -2.22 13.35 31.15
CA LYS A 82 -2.56 11.99 31.59
C LYS A 82 -3.56 11.33 30.63
N GLU A 83 -4.59 12.05 30.21
CA GLU A 83 -5.58 11.55 29.27
C GLU A 83 -4.98 11.30 27.88
N LYS A 84 -4.16 12.24 27.40
CA LYS A 84 -3.43 12.11 26.13
C LYS A 84 -2.51 10.88 26.12
N GLN A 85 -1.74 10.68 27.20
CA GLN A 85 -0.93 9.47 27.37
C GLN A 85 -1.79 8.20 27.37
N GLY A 86 -2.93 8.24 28.08
CA GLY A 86 -3.89 7.14 28.08
C GLY A 86 -4.45 6.81 26.68
N LEU A 87 -4.70 7.81 25.84
CA LEU A 87 -5.10 7.61 24.45
C LEU A 87 -3.98 6.95 23.65
N VAL A 88 -2.75 7.46 23.71
CA VAL A 88 -1.62 6.88 22.98
C VAL A 88 -1.44 5.40 23.33
N GLU A 89 -1.55 5.04 24.60
CA GLU A 89 -1.48 3.64 25.03
C GLU A 89 -2.66 2.79 24.52
N ARG A 90 -3.87 3.36 24.37
CA ARG A 90 -5.00 2.67 23.72
C ARG A 90 -4.74 2.46 22.23
N MET A 91 -4.23 3.47 21.53
CA MET A 91 -3.90 3.38 20.10
C MET A 91 -2.82 2.34 19.86
N LYS A 92 -1.78 2.31 20.70
CA LYS A 92 -0.75 1.27 20.68
C LYS A 92 -1.35 -0.12 20.84
N ARG A 93 -2.25 -0.32 21.81
CA ARG A 93 -2.94 -1.61 21.99
C ARG A 93 -3.81 -1.99 20.79
N TYR A 94 -4.48 -1.01 20.18
CA TYR A 94 -5.24 -1.21 18.95
C TYR A 94 -4.35 -1.77 17.84
N PHE A 95 -3.25 -1.09 17.49
CA PHE A 95 -2.35 -1.57 16.42
C PHE A 95 -1.67 -2.91 16.75
N ILE A 96 -1.35 -3.18 18.02
CA ILE A 96 -0.86 -4.51 18.43
C ILE A 96 -1.91 -5.59 18.16
N LYS A 97 -3.19 -5.31 18.44
CA LYS A 97 -4.30 -6.23 18.15
C LYS A 97 -4.44 -6.44 16.64
N GLU A 98 -4.45 -5.37 15.85
CA GLU A 98 -4.54 -5.44 14.38
C GLU A 98 -3.37 -6.23 13.77
N ARG A 99 -2.14 -5.99 14.24
CA ARG A 99 -0.97 -6.79 13.83
C ARG A 99 -1.19 -8.28 14.08
N LYS A 100 -1.64 -8.65 15.28
CA LYS A 100 -1.91 -10.05 15.62
C LYS A 100 -2.99 -10.67 14.73
N VAL A 101 -4.05 -9.91 14.42
CA VAL A 101 -5.11 -10.36 13.50
C VAL A 101 -4.56 -10.59 12.10
N ALA A 102 -3.76 -9.65 11.58
CA ALA A 102 -3.12 -9.78 10.27
C ALA A 102 -2.19 -10.99 10.20
N GLU A 103 -1.29 -11.14 11.18
CA GLU A 103 -0.36 -12.29 11.29
C GLU A 103 -1.11 -13.63 11.27
N GLN A 104 -2.16 -13.76 12.09
CA GLN A 104 -2.96 -14.99 12.14
C GLN A 104 -3.78 -15.24 10.87
N THR A 105 -4.20 -14.16 10.19
CA THR A 105 -4.93 -14.26 8.93
C THR A 105 -4.00 -14.76 7.82
N ILE A 106 -2.79 -14.21 7.73
CA ILE A 106 -1.76 -14.64 6.77
C ILE A 106 -1.43 -16.12 6.97
N GLU A 107 -1.21 -16.57 8.22
CA GLU A 107 -0.95 -17.98 8.52
C GLU A 107 -2.07 -18.91 8.02
N ARG A 108 -3.33 -18.47 8.11
CA ARG A 108 -4.48 -19.24 7.60
C ARG A 108 -4.55 -19.24 6.08
N LEU A 109 -4.23 -18.12 5.42
CA LEU A 109 -4.21 -18.02 3.96
C LEU A 109 -3.11 -18.90 3.36
N GLU A 110 -1.95 -19.00 4.01
CA GLU A 110 -0.87 -19.89 3.59
C GLU A 110 -1.28 -21.37 3.63
N LYS A 111 -2.05 -21.76 4.66
CA LYS A 111 -2.64 -23.10 4.76
C LYS A 111 -3.68 -23.32 3.67
N LEU A 112 -4.56 -22.34 3.42
CA LEU A 112 -5.58 -22.41 2.39
C LEU A 112 -4.97 -22.59 0.99
N LYS A 113 -3.85 -21.93 0.69
CA LYS A 113 -3.12 -22.09 -0.58
C LYS A 113 -2.64 -23.53 -0.82
N SER A 114 -2.49 -24.35 0.21
CA SER A 114 -2.12 -25.77 0.05
C SER A 114 -3.29 -26.68 -0.33
N GLU A 115 -4.52 -26.15 -0.36
CA GLU A 115 -5.75 -26.90 -0.66
C GLU A 115 -6.09 -26.92 -2.16
N PHE A 116 -5.36 -26.18 -3.00
CA PHE A 116 -5.50 -26.13 -4.47
C PHE A 116 -4.16 -25.85 -5.15
#